data_AF-A0A9W7YEJ8-F1
#
_entry.id   AF-A0A9W7YEJ8-F1
#
_cell.length_a   1.000
_cell.length_b   1.000
_cell.length_c   1.000
_cell.angle_alpha   90.00
_cell.angle_beta   90.00
_cell.angle_gamma   90.00
#
_symmetry.space_group_name_H-M   'P 1'
#
loop_
_entity.id
_entity.type
_entity.pdbx_description
1 polymer ?
#
loop_
_entity_poly.entity_id
_entity_poly.type
_entity_poly.pdbx_seq_one_letter_code
_entity_poly.pdbx_strand_id
1 'polypeptide(L)'
;MDRSRPTAIPRAIVVVLERDLVDKAKSGDSVTVTGVVTCRWRPVVAGERPDIAVVIRANSISVLSDQASQIAITEELREEFRAFWAARAGTPMRGRDEIVASMCPQ
;
A
#
# COMPACT_ATOMS: atom_id res chain seq x y z
N MET A 1 21.99 11.19 -3.47
CA MET A 1 22.68 9.93 -3.81
C MET A 1 23.25 9.37 -2.53
N ASP A 2 22.58 8.40 -1.91
CA ASP A 2 23.19 7.58 -0.85
C ASP A 2 23.09 6.11 -1.28
N ARG A 3 24.22 5.58 -1.73
CA ARG A 3 24.41 4.18 -2.11
C ARG A 3 25.42 3.59 -1.13
N SER A 4 24.97 3.06 0.00
CA SER A 4 25.63 1.92 0.65
C SER A 4 24.88 1.46 1.90
N ARG A 5 23.98 0.49 1.73
CA ARG A 5 23.83 -0.55 2.75
C ARG A 5 24.32 -1.86 2.12
N PRO A 6 25.18 -2.61 2.82
CA PRO A 6 25.88 -3.75 2.25
C PRO A 6 24.88 -4.85 1.85
N THR A 7 25.34 -5.75 0.99
CA THR A 7 24.67 -6.98 0.53
C THR A 7 24.30 -7.87 1.73
N ALA A 8 23.23 -7.52 2.42
CA ALA A 8 22.63 -8.32 3.48
C ALA A 8 21.55 -9.23 2.85
N ILE A 9 21.58 -10.50 3.20
CA ILE A 9 20.54 -11.45 2.79
C ILE A 9 19.21 -10.95 3.36
N PRO A 10 18.17 -10.79 2.52
CA PRO A 10 16.88 -10.30 2.98
C PRO A 10 16.29 -11.25 4.02
N ARG A 11 15.78 -10.68 5.11
CA ARG A 11 15.10 -11.43 6.17
C ARG A 11 13.63 -11.62 5.77
N ALA A 12 13.09 -12.78 6.12
CA ALA A 12 11.67 -13.09 5.92
C ALA A 12 10.99 -13.37 7.25
N ILE A 13 9.69 -13.11 7.29
CA ILE A 13 8.80 -13.44 8.42
C ILE A 13 7.48 -13.97 7.87
N VAL A 14 6.87 -14.90 8.60
CA VAL A 14 5.55 -15.44 8.25
C VAL A 14 4.48 -14.53 8.80
N VAL A 15 3.56 -14.11 7.94
CA VAL A 15 2.35 -13.35 8.31
C VAL A 15 1.14 -14.23 8.02
N VAL A 16 0.23 -14.35 9.00
CA VAL A 16 -1.02 -15.09 8.89
C VAL A 16 -2.15 -14.10 8.63
N LEU A 17 -2.80 -14.24 7.48
CA LEU A 17 -4.01 -13.51 7.11
C LEU A 17 -5.22 -14.39 7.42
N GLU A 18 -6.25 -13.80 8.02
CA GLU A 18 -7.48 -14.50 8.40
C GLU A 18 -8.70 -13.73 7.88
N ARG A 19 -9.81 -14.46 7.66
CA ARG A 19 -11.12 -13.89 7.31
C ARG A 19 -11.06 -12.96 6.09
N ASP A 20 -11.44 -11.71 6.27
CA ASP A 20 -11.55 -10.69 5.24
C ASP A 20 -10.18 -10.17 4.77
N LEU A 21 -9.08 -10.57 5.41
CA LEU A 21 -7.73 -10.20 4.97
C LEU A 21 -7.17 -11.12 3.88
N VAL A 22 -7.78 -12.29 3.67
CA VAL A 22 -7.36 -13.25 2.64
C VAL A 22 -7.53 -12.62 1.25
N ASP A 23 -6.62 -12.96 0.32
CA ASP A 23 -6.59 -12.47 -1.07
C ASP A 23 -6.38 -10.96 -1.26
N LYS A 24 -6.12 -10.19 -0.18
CA LYS A 24 -5.85 -8.74 -0.28
C LYS A 24 -4.49 -8.40 -0.88
N ALA A 25 -3.53 -9.32 -0.91
CA ALA A 25 -2.18 -9.08 -1.44
C ALA A 25 -1.77 -10.16 -2.44
N LYS A 26 -1.01 -9.75 -3.47
CA LYS A 26 -0.47 -10.60 -4.52
C LYS A 26 1.05 -10.66 -4.44
N SER A 27 1.63 -11.65 -5.11
CA SER A 27 3.08 -11.77 -5.24
C SER A 27 3.66 -10.54 -5.94
N GLY A 28 4.66 -9.92 -5.32
CA GLY A 28 5.30 -8.71 -5.83
C GLY A 28 4.73 -7.40 -5.26
N ASP A 29 3.63 -7.45 -4.51
CA ASP A 29 3.09 -6.26 -3.86
C ASP A 29 4.01 -5.77 -2.73
N SER A 30 4.20 -4.45 -2.68
CA SER A 30 4.71 -3.79 -1.48
C SER A 30 3.55 -3.66 -0.50
N VAL A 31 3.71 -4.15 0.73
CA VAL A 31 2.63 -4.18 1.72
C VAL A 31 3.09 -3.64 3.07
N THR A 32 2.19 -2.93 3.74
CA THR A 32 2.31 -2.60 5.16
C THR A 32 1.35 -3.47 5.95
N VAL A 33 1.85 -4.19 6.94
CA VAL A 33 1.07 -5.10 7.79
C VAL A 33 1.08 -4.59 9.22
N THR A 34 -0.10 -4.45 9.81
CA THR A 34 -0.26 -4.23 11.25
C THR A 34 -0.85 -5.49 11.85
N GLY A 35 -0.24 -5.99 12.92
CA GLY A 35 -0.69 -7.23 13.55
C GLY A 35 -0.03 -7.47 14.90
N VAL A 36 -0.38 -8.59 15.49
CA VAL A 36 0.20 -9.03 16.77
C VAL A 36 1.31 -10.03 16.48
N VAL A 37 2.49 -9.77 17.05
CA VAL A 37 3.61 -10.70 17.01
C VAL A 37 3.33 -11.86 17.96
N THR A 38 3.47 -13.08 17.48
CA THR A 38 3.26 -14.29 18.25
C THR A 38 4.29 -15.37 17.92
N CYS A 39 4.33 -16.42 18.72
CA CYS A 39 5.20 -17.57 18.55
C CYS A 39 4.38 -18.78 18.14
N ARG A 40 4.82 -19.49 17.09
CA ARG A 40 4.23 -20.74 16.65
C ARG A 40 5.21 -21.88 16.86
N TRP A 41 4.80 -22.87 17.64
CA TRP A 41 5.51 -24.14 17.75
C TRP A 41 5.40 -24.92 16.44
N ARG A 42 6.54 -25.43 15.96
CA ARG A 42 6.54 -26.46 14.93
C ARG A 42 6.20 -27.83 15.56
N PRO A 43 5.80 -28.83 14.77
CA PRO A 43 5.59 -30.18 15.28
C PRO A 43 6.82 -30.66 16.08
N VAL A 44 6.57 -31.18 17.28
CA VAL A 44 7.63 -31.69 18.14
C VAL A 44 7.98 -33.10 17.70
N VAL A 45 9.24 -33.33 17.39
CA VAL A 45 9.77 -34.65 17.00
C VAL A 45 10.65 -35.18 18.12
N ALA A 46 10.43 -36.44 18.51
CA ALA A 46 11.21 -37.07 19.58
C ALA A 46 12.70 -37.12 19.17
N GLY A 47 13.58 -36.65 20.06
CA GLY A 47 15.02 -36.58 19.80
C GLY A 47 15.49 -35.29 19.11
N GLU A 48 14.58 -34.41 18.70
CA GLU A 48 14.92 -33.11 18.13
C GLU A 48 14.65 -31.96 19.10
N ARG A 49 15.40 -30.85 18.93
CA ARG A 49 15.14 -29.63 19.69
C ARG A 49 13.82 -29.01 19.20
N PRO A 50 12.88 -28.68 20.10
CA PRO A 50 11.68 -27.97 19.72
C PRO A 50 11.98 -26.64 19.02
N ASP A 51 11.34 -26.41 17.88
CA ASP A 51 11.52 -25.21 17.06
C ASP A 51 10.32 -24.27 17.19
N ILE A 52 10.61 -22.99 17.44
CA ILE A 52 9.62 -21.94 17.65
C ILE A 52 9.86 -20.86 16.60
N ALA A 53 8.86 -20.60 15.76
CA ALA A 53 8.90 -19.55 14.76
C ALA A 53 8.16 -18.30 15.26
N VAL A 54 8.77 -17.13 15.08
CA VAL A 54 8.06 -15.85 15.23
C VAL A 54 7.20 -15.63 14.01
N VAL A 55 5.91 -15.35 14.23
CA VAL A 55 4.92 -15.09 13.18
C VAL A 55 4.10 -13.85 13.54
N ILE A 56 3.54 -13.18 12.53
CA ILE A 56 2.63 -12.05 12.72
C ILE A 56 1.22 -12.50 12.39
N ARG A 57 0.28 -12.34 13.32
CA ARG A 57 -1.15 -12.47 13.02
C ARG A 57 -1.69 -11.11 12.62
N ALA A 58 -2.06 -10.96 11.35
CA ALA A 58 -2.45 -9.68 10.80
C ALA A 58 -3.80 -9.21 11.34
N ASN A 59 -3.89 -7.92 11.64
CA ASN A 59 -5.13 -7.20 11.94
C ASN A 59 -5.53 -6.31 10.76
N SER A 60 -4.54 -5.71 10.08
CA SER A 60 -4.76 -4.98 8.83
C SER A 60 -3.59 -5.14 7.88
N ILE A 61 -3.89 -5.05 6.59
CA ILE A 61 -2.92 -5.03 5.51
C ILE A 61 -3.28 -3.88 4.56
N SER A 62 -2.28 -3.08 4.24
CA SER A 62 -2.36 -2.00 3.27
C SER A 62 -1.40 -2.30 2.14
N VAL A 63 -1.95 -2.54 0.95
CA VAL A 63 -1.16 -2.71 -0.27
C VAL A 63 -0.73 -1.34 -0.78
N LEU A 64 0.57 -1.19 -1.01
CA LEU A 64 1.22 0.02 -1.48
C LEU A 64 1.49 -0.01 -2.99
N SER A 65 1.25 -1.13 -3.68
CA SER A 65 1.31 -1.17 -5.13
C SER A 65 0.19 -0.29 -5.70
N ASP A 66 0.59 0.68 -6.53
CA ASP A 66 -0.30 1.59 -7.28
C ASP A 66 -1.22 2.53 -6.47
N GLN A 67 -0.82 2.97 -5.27
CA GLN A 67 -1.51 4.10 -4.60
C GLN A 67 -1.47 5.43 -5.37
N ALA A 68 -0.83 5.50 -6.54
CA ALA A 68 -1.08 6.59 -7.50
C ALA A 68 -2.55 6.64 -7.96
N SER A 69 -3.30 5.53 -7.87
CA SER A 69 -4.67 5.39 -8.37
C SER A 69 -5.78 5.52 -7.31
N GLN A 70 -5.43 5.58 -6.01
CA GLN A 70 -6.41 5.72 -4.93
C GLN A 70 -6.35 7.11 -4.31
N ILE A 71 -6.49 8.15 -5.16
CA ILE A 71 -6.95 9.43 -4.64
C ILE A 71 -8.37 9.18 -4.14
N ALA A 72 -8.57 9.27 -2.82
CA ALA A 72 -9.92 9.27 -2.26
C ALA A 72 -10.64 10.49 -2.83
N ILE A 73 -11.59 10.27 -3.75
CA ILE A 73 -12.42 11.35 -4.30
C ILE A 73 -13.38 11.78 -3.20
N THR A 74 -12.99 12.80 -2.45
CA THR A 74 -13.83 13.41 -1.42
C THR A 74 -14.91 14.28 -2.07
N GLU A 75 -15.95 14.63 -1.31
CA GLU A 75 -17.02 15.49 -1.85
C GLU A 75 -16.50 16.90 -2.11
N GLU A 76 -15.58 17.39 -1.29
CA GLU A 76 -14.91 18.67 -1.47
C GLU A 76 -14.15 18.71 -2.80
N LEU A 77 -13.42 17.64 -3.14
CA LEU A 77 -12.73 17.54 -4.43
C LEU A 77 -13.71 17.55 -5.61
N ARG A 78 -14.89 16.94 -5.46
CA ARG A 78 -15.93 16.97 -6.50
C ARG A 78 -16.51 18.37 -6.65
N GLU A 79 -16.77 19.06 -5.55
CA GLU A 79 -17.28 20.43 -5.55
C GLU A 79 -16.27 21.39 -6.18
N GLU A 80 -14.98 21.29 -5.83
CA GLU A 80 -13.91 22.08 -6.46
C GLU A 80 -13.85 21.85 -7.97
N PHE A 81 -13.92 20.59 -8.41
CA PHE A 81 -13.90 20.28 -9.84
C PHE A 81 -15.13 20.82 -10.57
N ARG A 82 -16.32 20.75 -9.95
CA ARG A 82 -17.55 21.35 -10.51
C ARG A 82 -17.45 22.86 -10.58
N ALA A 83 -16.98 23.52 -9.52
CA ALA A 83 -16.81 24.96 -9.46
C ALA A 83 -15.79 25.44 -10.51
N PHE A 84 -14.70 24.70 -10.70
CA PHE A 84 -13.68 24.97 -11.72
C PHE A 84 -14.29 25.05 -13.13
N TRP A 85 -15.13 24.07 -13.50
CA TRP A 85 -15.78 24.04 -14.82
C TRP A 85 -16.95 25.04 -14.93
N ALA A 86 -17.70 25.26 -13.86
CA ALA A 86 -18.76 26.27 -13.84
C ALA A 86 -18.21 27.68 -14.09
N ALA A 87 -17.07 28.02 -13.45
CA ALA A 87 -16.41 29.31 -13.65
C ALA A 87 -15.86 29.52 -15.08
N ARG A 88 -15.64 28.43 -15.83
CA ARG A 88 -15.08 28.44 -17.19
C ARG A 88 -16.08 27.98 -18.25
N ALA A 89 -17.37 27.96 -17.93
CA ALA A 89 -18.41 27.50 -18.85
C ALA A 89 -18.44 28.29 -20.17
N GLY A 90 -18.10 29.59 -20.14
CA GLY A 90 -17.99 30.43 -21.33
C GLY A 90 -16.67 30.30 -22.11
N THR A 91 -15.64 29.67 -21.53
CA THR A 91 -14.30 29.54 -22.12
C THR A 91 -13.67 28.17 -21.81
N PRO A 92 -14.32 27.06 -22.21
CA PRO A 92 -13.90 25.71 -21.82
C PRO A 92 -12.49 25.36 -22.30
N MET A 93 -12.04 25.91 -23.43
CA MET A 93 -10.69 25.67 -23.96
C MET A 93 -9.60 26.20 -23.02
N ARG A 94 -9.81 27.35 -22.38
CA ARG A 94 -8.85 27.92 -21.43
C ARG A 94 -8.72 27.06 -20.18
N GLY A 95 -9.83 26.48 -19.72
CA GLY A 95 -9.82 25.51 -18.61
C GLY A 95 -9.06 24.24 -18.94
N ARG A 96 -9.19 23.73 -20.18
CA ARG A 96 -8.38 22.61 -20.65
C ARG A 96 -6.90 22.96 -20.69
N ASP A 97 -6.53 24.13 -21.22
CA ASP A 97 -5.13 24.55 -21.34
C ASP A 97 -4.47 24.67 -19.95
N GLU A 98 -5.20 25.15 -18.93
CA GLU A 98 -4.72 25.20 -17.55
C GLU A 98 -4.45 23.79 -16.97
N ILE A 99 -5.33 22.82 -17.23
CA ILE A 99 -5.13 21.43 -16.79
C ILE A 99 -3.90 20.83 -17.50
N VAL A 100 -3.78 21.05 -18.80
CA VAL A 100 -2.63 20.53 -19.59
C VAL A 100 -1.32 21.15 -19.10
N ALA A 101 -1.30 22.46 -18.82
CA ALA A 101 -0.12 23.14 -18.28
C ALA A 101 0.28 22.63 -16.88
N SER A 102 -0.68 22.09 -16.11
CA SER A 102 -0.43 21.48 -14.80
C SER A 102 0.16 20.06 -14.87
N MET A 103 0.21 19.44 -16.05
CA MET A 103 0.84 18.13 -16.24
C MET A 103 2.35 18.31 -16.46
N CYS A 104 3.15 17.84 -15.52
CA CYS A 104 4.62 17.97 -15.52
C CYS A 104 5.12 19.43 -15.53
N PRO A 105 4.78 20.24 -14.50
CA PRO A 105 5.34 21.58 -14.36
C PRO A 105 6.85 21.51 -14.10
N GLN A 106 7.60 22.43 -14.72
CA GLN A 106 9.07 22.54 -14.56
C GLN A 106 9.46 23.18 -13.23
#